data_AF-A0A8T3PPW4-F1
#
_entry.id   AF-A0A8T3PPW4-F1
#
_cell.length_a   1.000
_cell.length_b   1.000
_cell.length_c   1.000
_cell.angle_alpha   90.00
_cell.angle_beta   90.00
_cell.angle_gamma   90.00
#
_symmetry.space_group_name_H-M   'P 1'
#
loop_
_entity.id
_entity.type
_entity.pdbx_description
1 polymer ?
#
loop_
_entity_poly.entity_id
_entity_poly.type
_entity_poly.pdbx_seq_one_letter_code
_entity_poly.pdbx_strand_id
1 'polypeptide(L)'
;MPNLVGNSSDPTIAAVQGTQTGNGGTGVLGTGPANGVIGQSSGNGFSGVFGESATGPGVSGSSTSSVGVDAKTQSGPAALRAIHAGDGVGVLGACHGNGFSGVFGESATGPGVSGSSTSSVGVDAKTQSGPAALRAVHAGGGLAGLFEGDVEVTGDIRLANADCAEDFDVSGAVKVEPGTVMVLGNEGALSESHQAYDKRVAGVISGAGGYKPGIVLDKQQTSGNRQPIALMGKVFCKVDAQYGAIEVGDLLTTSDTPGHAMKTTDPMKAFGAVIGKALRPLKDRQGIIPILIALQ
;
A
#
# COMPACT_ATOMS: atom_id res chain seq x y z
N MET A 1 -4.24 -39.55 -47.96
CA MET A 1 -5.64 -39.14 -48.18
C MET A 1 -6.33 -39.17 -46.82
N PRO A 2 -7.17 -38.19 -46.46
CA PRO A 2 -7.97 -38.28 -45.24
C PRO A 2 -8.93 -39.46 -45.34
N ASN A 3 -9.09 -40.23 -44.26
CA ASN A 3 -9.94 -41.41 -44.23
C ASN A 3 -11.45 -41.05 -44.20
N LEU A 4 -11.80 -39.83 -43.79
CA LEU A 4 -13.17 -39.29 -43.81
C LEU A 4 -13.11 -37.77 -44.05
N VAL A 5 -13.92 -37.28 -44.99
CA VAL A 5 -14.12 -35.84 -45.26
C VAL A 5 -15.61 -35.57 -45.36
N GLY A 6 -16.14 -34.69 -44.52
CA GLY A 6 -17.50 -34.17 -44.64
C GLY A 6 -17.47 -32.70 -45.04
N ASN A 7 -18.23 -32.34 -46.07
CA ASN A 7 -18.41 -30.95 -46.53
C ASN A 7 -19.92 -30.64 -46.55
N SER A 8 -20.31 -29.45 -46.11
CA SER A 8 -21.68 -28.95 -46.21
C SER A 8 -21.65 -27.46 -46.53
N SER A 9 -22.57 -26.99 -47.38
CA SER A 9 -22.82 -25.56 -47.63
C SER A 9 -24.13 -25.08 -47.02
N ASP A 10 -24.93 -25.97 -46.42
CA ASP A 10 -26.17 -25.63 -45.73
C ASP A 10 -25.84 -25.31 -44.25
N PRO A 11 -26.12 -24.10 -43.76
CA PRO A 11 -25.80 -23.71 -42.37
C PRO A 11 -26.61 -24.47 -41.32
N THR A 12 -27.66 -25.19 -41.72
CA THR A 12 -28.52 -25.95 -40.81
C THR A 12 -28.12 -27.41 -40.67
N ILE A 13 -27.15 -27.89 -41.47
CA ILE A 13 -26.76 -29.30 -41.53
C ILE A 13 -25.27 -29.46 -41.21
N ALA A 14 -24.96 -30.27 -40.20
CA ALA A 14 -23.59 -30.64 -39.85
C ALA A 14 -22.91 -31.43 -40.98
N ALA A 15 -21.69 -31.06 -41.33
CA ALA A 15 -20.92 -31.77 -42.36
C ALA A 15 -20.51 -33.20 -41.93
N VAL A 16 -20.30 -33.42 -40.63
CA VAL A 16 -20.08 -34.73 -40.00
C VAL A 16 -20.78 -34.73 -38.65
N GLN A 17 -21.55 -35.78 -38.34
CA GLN A 17 -22.22 -35.95 -37.04
C GLN A 17 -21.92 -37.32 -36.45
N GLY A 18 -21.45 -37.35 -35.20
CA GLY A 18 -21.32 -38.58 -34.40
C GLY A 18 -22.31 -38.56 -33.24
N THR A 19 -23.22 -39.53 -33.20
CA THR A 19 -24.25 -39.64 -32.15
C THR A 19 -24.07 -40.95 -31.39
N GLN A 20 -23.99 -40.86 -30.06
CA GLN A 20 -24.00 -42.03 -29.17
C GLN A 20 -25.17 -41.90 -28.19
N THR A 21 -26.04 -42.91 -28.13
CA THR A 21 -27.30 -42.87 -27.38
C THR A 21 -27.22 -43.60 -26.04
N GLY A 22 -26.14 -44.36 -25.80
CA GLY A 22 -25.88 -44.99 -24.51
C GLY A 22 -25.32 -44.01 -23.48
N ASN A 23 -25.81 -44.05 -22.25
CA ASN A 23 -25.29 -43.26 -21.13
C ASN A 23 -23.78 -43.49 -20.97
N GLY A 24 -23.02 -42.39 -20.93
CA GLY A 24 -21.56 -42.42 -20.75
C GLY A 24 -20.74 -42.82 -21.98
N GLY A 25 -21.37 -43.09 -23.12
CA GLY A 25 -20.64 -43.42 -24.34
C GLY A 25 -20.04 -42.20 -25.04
N THR A 26 -18.95 -42.39 -25.79
CA THR A 26 -18.30 -41.35 -26.58
C THR A 26 -18.88 -41.28 -28.00
N GLY A 27 -19.38 -40.12 -28.41
CA GLY A 27 -19.87 -39.90 -29.78
C GLY A 27 -18.75 -39.76 -30.81
N VAL A 28 -17.73 -38.95 -30.52
CA VAL A 28 -16.55 -38.71 -31.38
C VAL A 28 -15.29 -38.72 -30.51
N LEU A 29 -14.26 -39.46 -30.94
CA LEU A 29 -12.96 -39.54 -30.27
C LEU A 29 -11.82 -39.27 -31.28
N GLY A 30 -11.01 -38.23 -31.02
CA GLY A 30 -9.81 -37.93 -31.78
C GLY A 30 -8.54 -38.29 -31.00
N THR A 31 -7.70 -39.15 -31.57
CA THR A 31 -6.41 -39.55 -30.97
C THR A 31 -5.29 -39.42 -31.99
N GLY A 32 -4.13 -38.92 -31.57
CA GLY A 32 -2.95 -38.83 -32.43
C GLY A 32 -1.74 -38.29 -31.69
N PRO A 33 -0.55 -38.31 -32.31
CA PRO A 33 0.70 -37.80 -31.70
C PRO A 33 0.76 -36.26 -31.63
N ALA A 34 -0.19 -35.57 -32.27
CA ALA A 34 -0.31 -34.11 -32.28
C ALA A 34 -1.71 -33.71 -31.77
N ASN A 35 -2.37 -32.75 -32.43
CA ASN A 35 -3.71 -32.32 -32.04
C ASN A 35 -4.75 -33.43 -32.28
N GLY A 36 -5.47 -33.83 -31.23
CA GLY A 36 -6.60 -34.75 -31.36
C GLY A 36 -7.81 -34.09 -32.08
N VAL A 37 -8.04 -32.79 -31.82
CA VAL A 37 -9.10 -31.97 -32.44
C VAL A 37 -8.56 -30.56 -32.66
N ILE A 38 -8.86 -29.96 -33.82
CA ILE A 38 -8.59 -28.56 -34.15
C ILE A 38 -9.91 -27.92 -34.59
N GLY A 39 -10.38 -26.91 -33.84
CA GLY A 39 -11.54 -26.11 -34.22
C GLY A 39 -11.12 -24.73 -34.70
N GLN A 40 -11.48 -24.38 -35.94
CA GLN A 40 -11.21 -23.06 -36.53
C GLN A 40 -12.53 -22.50 -37.06
N SER A 41 -12.80 -21.23 -36.72
CA SER A 41 -13.91 -20.47 -37.28
C SER A 41 -13.39 -19.12 -37.75
N SER A 42 -13.76 -18.74 -38.98
CA SER A 42 -13.45 -17.43 -39.56
C SER A 42 -14.64 -16.47 -39.52
N GLY A 43 -15.79 -16.93 -39.00
CA GLY A 43 -16.99 -16.10 -38.87
C GLY A 43 -16.92 -15.20 -37.64
N ASN A 44 -17.40 -13.96 -37.77
CA ASN A 44 -17.49 -13.02 -36.66
C ASN A 44 -18.45 -13.53 -35.58
N GLY A 45 -17.97 -13.65 -34.34
CA GLY A 45 -18.80 -14.02 -33.18
C GLY A 45 -19.05 -15.52 -33.00
N PHE A 46 -18.42 -16.38 -33.81
CA PHE A 46 -18.57 -17.84 -33.70
C PHE A 46 -17.35 -18.47 -33.00
N SER A 47 -17.59 -19.46 -32.15
CA SER A 47 -16.52 -20.22 -31.51
C SER A 47 -15.88 -21.20 -32.49
N GLY A 48 -14.55 -21.37 -32.43
CA GLY A 48 -13.89 -22.48 -33.14
C GLY A 48 -14.26 -23.85 -32.57
N VAL A 49 -14.46 -23.92 -31.24
CA VAL A 49 -14.99 -25.07 -30.50
C VAL A 49 -16.04 -24.56 -29.51
N PHE A 50 -17.24 -25.13 -29.55
CA PHE A 50 -18.33 -24.84 -28.61
C PHE A 50 -18.63 -26.10 -27.80
N GLY A 51 -18.56 -26.01 -26.47
CA GLY A 51 -18.82 -27.11 -25.55
C GLY A 51 -19.90 -26.75 -24.56
N GLU A 52 -20.94 -27.59 -24.48
CA GLU A 52 -22.10 -27.40 -23.60
C GLU A 52 -22.41 -28.72 -22.89
N SER A 53 -22.78 -28.64 -21.61
CA SER A 53 -23.20 -29.80 -20.82
C SER A 53 -24.20 -29.35 -19.76
N ALA A 54 -25.26 -30.14 -19.56
CA ALA A 54 -26.31 -29.81 -18.59
C ALA A 54 -25.93 -30.19 -17.14
N THR A 55 -25.11 -31.23 -16.97
CA THR A 55 -24.82 -31.83 -15.65
C THR A 55 -23.33 -31.94 -15.36
N GLY A 56 -22.47 -31.70 -16.35
CA GLY A 56 -21.02 -31.77 -16.22
C GLY A 56 -20.32 -30.54 -16.80
N PRO A 57 -18.99 -30.57 -16.90
CA PRO A 57 -18.25 -29.51 -17.55
C PRO A 57 -18.55 -29.50 -19.05
N GLY A 58 -18.83 -28.33 -19.62
CA GLY A 58 -18.94 -28.18 -21.08
C GLY A 58 -17.60 -28.46 -21.79
N VAL A 59 -16.48 -28.09 -21.17
CA VAL A 59 -15.11 -28.37 -21.63
C VAL A 59 -14.23 -28.71 -20.43
N SER A 60 -13.36 -29.72 -20.55
CA SER A 60 -12.36 -30.08 -19.54
C SER A 60 -10.99 -30.24 -20.20
N GLY A 61 -9.99 -29.54 -19.67
CA GLY A 61 -8.59 -29.67 -20.08
C GLY A 61 -7.75 -30.20 -18.91
N SER A 62 -6.87 -31.15 -19.20
CA SER A 62 -5.94 -31.72 -18.20
C SER A 62 -4.58 -31.97 -18.84
N SER A 63 -3.52 -31.74 -18.07
CA SER A 63 -2.15 -31.99 -18.49
C SER A 63 -1.31 -32.35 -17.26
N THR A 64 -0.38 -33.29 -17.43
CA THR A 64 0.50 -33.77 -16.33
C THR A 64 1.81 -33.01 -16.24
N SER A 65 2.22 -32.33 -17.31
CA SER A 65 3.55 -31.71 -17.43
C SER A 65 3.53 -30.33 -18.09
N SER A 66 2.36 -29.81 -18.42
CA SER A 66 2.21 -28.53 -19.10
C SER A 66 0.89 -27.86 -18.71
N VAL A 67 0.47 -26.85 -19.47
CA VAL A 67 -0.77 -26.11 -19.27
C VAL A 67 -1.96 -27.00 -19.65
N GLY A 68 -2.94 -27.15 -18.76
CA GLY A 68 -4.16 -27.90 -19.05
C GLY A 68 -5.09 -27.18 -20.03
N VAL A 69 -5.18 -25.85 -19.93
CA VAL A 69 -5.93 -24.96 -20.84
C VAL A 69 -5.13 -23.66 -21.02
N ASP A 70 -4.71 -23.38 -22.25
CA ASP A 70 -3.99 -22.16 -22.62
C ASP A 70 -4.92 -21.25 -23.44
N ALA A 71 -5.28 -20.09 -22.89
CA ALA A 71 -6.20 -19.15 -23.50
C ALA A 71 -5.46 -17.85 -23.87
N LYS A 72 -5.49 -17.48 -25.15
CA LYS A 72 -4.75 -16.33 -25.69
C LYS A 72 -5.65 -15.53 -26.63
N THR A 73 -5.62 -14.21 -26.48
CA THR A 73 -6.33 -13.26 -27.36
C THR A 73 -5.37 -12.11 -27.68
N GLN A 74 -5.26 -11.72 -28.95
CA GLN A 74 -4.42 -10.58 -29.38
C GLN A 74 -5.15 -9.25 -29.22
N SER A 75 -6.44 -9.24 -29.53
CA SER A 75 -7.32 -8.07 -29.43
C SER A 75 -8.71 -8.54 -29.03
N GLY A 76 -9.32 -7.91 -28.05
CA GLY A 76 -10.66 -8.27 -27.58
C GLY A 76 -10.81 -8.05 -26.08
N PRO A 77 -12.01 -8.27 -25.54
CA PRO A 77 -12.32 -7.93 -24.16
C PRO A 77 -11.64 -8.84 -23.13
N ALA A 78 -11.35 -10.10 -23.47
CA ALA A 78 -10.66 -11.05 -22.60
C ALA A 78 -10.13 -12.27 -23.38
N ALA A 79 -9.10 -12.93 -22.84
CA ALA A 79 -8.69 -14.26 -23.29
C ALA A 79 -9.55 -15.38 -22.67
N LEU A 80 -9.99 -15.18 -21.42
CA LEU A 80 -10.88 -16.09 -20.70
C LEU A 80 -11.94 -15.27 -19.98
N ARG A 81 -13.20 -15.70 -20.07
CA ARG A 81 -14.33 -15.12 -19.33
C ARG A 81 -15.05 -16.25 -18.61
N ALA A 82 -15.20 -16.12 -17.30
CA ALA A 82 -15.92 -17.06 -16.45
C ALA A 82 -17.06 -16.33 -15.76
N ILE A 83 -18.26 -16.89 -15.84
CA ILE A 83 -19.47 -16.35 -15.21
C ILE A 83 -20.19 -17.51 -14.55
N HIS A 84 -20.53 -17.32 -13.28
CA HIS A 84 -21.43 -18.19 -12.56
C HIS A 84 -22.69 -17.39 -12.19
N ALA A 85 -23.86 -17.88 -12.59
CA ALA A 85 -25.13 -17.17 -12.40
C ALA A 85 -25.84 -17.51 -11.09
N GLY A 86 -25.41 -18.58 -10.39
CA GLY A 86 -25.97 -19.01 -9.12
C GLY A 86 -25.10 -18.64 -7.92
N ASP A 87 -25.17 -19.45 -6.86
CA ASP A 87 -24.55 -19.18 -5.55
C ASP A 87 -23.13 -19.77 -5.37
N GLY A 88 -22.49 -20.16 -6.46
CA GLY A 88 -21.16 -20.80 -6.48
C GLY A 88 -19.99 -19.85 -6.76
N VAL A 89 -18.78 -20.41 -6.69
CA VAL A 89 -17.54 -19.71 -7.04
C VAL A 89 -17.45 -19.57 -8.56
N GLY A 90 -17.29 -18.34 -9.06
CA GLY A 90 -17.10 -18.07 -10.49
C GLY A 90 -15.78 -18.60 -11.03
N VAL A 91 -14.69 -18.39 -10.30
CA VAL A 91 -13.33 -18.87 -10.63
C VAL A 91 -12.63 -19.34 -9.37
N LEU A 92 -12.11 -20.57 -9.39
CA LEU A 92 -11.29 -21.13 -8.32
C LEU A 92 -9.86 -21.33 -8.81
N GLY A 93 -8.91 -20.55 -8.28
CA GLY A 93 -7.48 -20.77 -8.49
C GLY A 93 -6.84 -21.40 -7.27
N ALA A 94 -6.23 -22.58 -7.44
CA ALA A 94 -5.61 -23.33 -6.35
C ALA A 94 -4.25 -23.87 -6.78
N CYS A 95 -3.25 -23.71 -5.92
CA CYS A 95 -1.94 -24.37 -6.06
C CYS A 95 -1.65 -25.16 -4.79
N HIS A 96 -1.37 -26.45 -4.92
CA HIS A 96 -1.01 -27.34 -3.80
C HIS A 96 0.50 -27.59 -3.71
N GLY A 97 1.28 -27.08 -4.67
CA GLY A 97 2.74 -27.14 -4.66
C GLY A 97 3.36 -26.07 -3.76
N ASN A 98 4.64 -26.22 -3.44
CA ASN A 98 5.34 -25.28 -2.58
C ASN A 98 5.68 -23.98 -3.33
N GLY A 99 5.14 -22.85 -2.84
CA GLY A 99 5.67 -21.51 -3.16
C GLY A 99 5.15 -20.81 -4.41
N PHE A 100 4.13 -21.34 -5.09
CA PHE A 100 3.52 -20.70 -6.26
C PHE A 100 2.14 -20.11 -5.92
N SER A 101 1.75 -19.07 -6.63
CA SER A 101 0.43 -18.44 -6.46
C SER A 101 -0.68 -19.34 -7.04
N GLY A 102 -1.81 -19.44 -6.33
CA GLY A 102 -3.03 -20.05 -6.89
C GLY A 102 -3.62 -19.21 -8.03
N VAL A 103 -3.48 -17.89 -7.97
CA VAL A 103 -3.82 -16.93 -9.01
C VAL A 103 -2.70 -15.89 -9.12
N PHE A 104 -2.22 -15.62 -10.33
CA PHE A 104 -1.23 -14.58 -10.61
C PHE A 104 -1.82 -13.58 -11.60
N GLY A 105 -1.92 -12.32 -11.20
CA GLY A 105 -2.44 -11.23 -12.04
C GLY A 105 -1.35 -10.19 -12.27
N GLU A 106 -1.09 -9.86 -13.53
CA GLU A 106 -0.09 -8.89 -13.96
C GLU A 106 -0.68 -7.97 -15.02
N SER A 107 -0.35 -6.68 -14.95
CA SER A 107 -0.74 -5.68 -15.93
C SER A 107 0.34 -4.62 -16.05
N ALA A 108 0.64 -4.19 -17.28
CA ALA A 108 1.69 -3.21 -17.55
C ALA A 108 1.27 -1.77 -17.21
N THR A 109 -0.01 -1.43 -17.40
CA THR A 109 -0.52 -0.06 -17.28
C THR A 109 -1.76 0.06 -16.40
N GLY A 110 -2.45 -1.05 -16.13
CA GLY A 110 -3.65 -1.10 -15.31
C GLY A 110 -3.45 -1.88 -14.01
N PRO A 111 -4.54 -2.11 -13.26
CA PRO A 111 -4.49 -3.00 -12.11
C PRO A 111 -4.20 -4.44 -12.57
N GLY A 112 -3.31 -5.14 -11.87
CA GLY A 112 -3.08 -6.57 -12.11
C GLY A 112 -4.27 -7.44 -11.66
N VAL A 113 -4.95 -7.03 -10.59
CA VAL A 113 -6.18 -7.65 -10.06
C VAL A 113 -7.12 -6.54 -9.57
N SER A 114 -8.42 -6.66 -9.88
CA SER A 114 -9.47 -5.76 -9.38
C SER A 114 -10.63 -6.58 -8.84
N GLY A 115 -11.11 -6.24 -7.64
CA GLY A 115 -12.24 -6.90 -6.98
C GLY A 115 -13.22 -5.85 -6.47
N SER A 116 -14.51 -6.08 -6.70
CA SER A 116 -15.58 -5.19 -6.24
C SER A 116 -16.74 -6.01 -5.68
N SER A 117 -17.39 -5.49 -4.64
CA SER A 117 -18.56 -6.07 -4.00
C SER A 117 -19.48 -4.94 -3.53
N THR A 118 -20.79 -5.13 -3.65
CA THR A 118 -21.79 -4.10 -3.30
C THR A 118 -22.34 -4.25 -1.89
N SER A 119 -22.22 -5.44 -1.30
CA SER A 119 -22.85 -5.78 -0.02
C SER A 119 -21.93 -6.53 0.94
N SER A 120 -20.69 -6.79 0.55
CA SER A 120 -19.74 -7.57 1.33
C SER A 120 -18.30 -7.10 1.09
N VAL A 121 -17.33 -7.90 1.50
CA VAL A 121 -15.90 -7.63 1.33
C VAL A 121 -15.51 -7.80 -0.14
N GLY A 122 -14.88 -6.78 -0.73
CA GLY A 122 -14.37 -6.84 -2.11
C GLY A 122 -13.16 -7.77 -2.27
N VAL A 123 -12.28 -7.82 -1.27
CA VAL A 123 -11.10 -8.70 -1.21
C VAL A 123 -10.91 -9.21 0.22
N ASP A 124 -11.10 -10.51 0.44
CA ASP A 124 -10.88 -11.18 1.73
C ASP A 124 -9.53 -11.92 1.70
N ALA A 125 -8.53 -11.40 2.41
CA ALA A 125 -7.18 -11.93 2.45
C ALA A 125 -6.87 -12.58 3.80
N LYS A 126 -6.61 -13.89 3.81
CA LYS A 126 -6.38 -14.68 5.03
C LYS A 126 -5.14 -15.55 4.87
N THR A 127 -4.34 -15.63 5.94
CA THR A 127 -3.23 -16.59 6.06
C THR A 127 -3.23 -17.22 7.45
N GLN A 128 -2.97 -18.52 7.54
CA GLN A 128 -2.88 -19.24 8.83
C GLN A 128 -1.48 -19.16 9.43
N SER A 129 -0.46 -19.28 8.58
CA SER A 129 0.94 -19.25 8.96
C SER A 129 1.73 -18.58 7.84
N GLY A 130 2.52 -17.56 8.17
CA GLY A 130 3.30 -16.81 7.19
C GLY A 130 3.58 -15.40 7.67
N PRO A 131 4.34 -14.61 6.90
CA PRO A 131 4.77 -13.28 7.31
C PRO A 131 3.62 -12.26 7.33
N ALA A 132 2.63 -12.39 6.44
CA ALA A 132 1.47 -11.49 6.34
C ALA A 132 0.35 -12.11 5.48
N ALA A 133 -0.90 -11.73 5.74
CA ALA A 133 -2.04 -12.06 4.87
C ALA A 133 -2.07 -11.18 3.59
N LEU A 134 -1.59 -9.94 3.70
CA LEU A 134 -1.48 -8.98 2.62
C LEU A 134 -0.08 -8.36 2.64
N ARG A 135 0.57 -8.30 1.48
CA ARG A 135 1.85 -7.61 1.30
C ARG A 135 1.75 -6.68 0.10
N ALA A 136 2.00 -5.40 0.31
CA ALA A 136 2.06 -4.41 -0.74
C ALA A 136 3.44 -3.75 -0.78
N VAL A 137 3.97 -3.54 -1.99
CA VAL A 137 5.29 -2.95 -2.20
C VAL A 137 5.21 -1.99 -3.37
N HIS A 138 5.65 -0.75 -3.16
CA HIS A 138 5.83 0.23 -4.23
C HIS A 138 7.33 0.50 -4.44
N ALA A 139 7.96 -0.20 -5.40
CA ALA A 139 9.40 -0.12 -5.63
C ALA A 139 9.91 1.30 -5.97
N GLY A 140 9.07 2.12 -6.63
CA GLY A 140 9.39 3.51 -6.97
C GLY A 140 9.19 4.55 -5.85
N GLY A 141 8.88 4.13 -4.61
CA GLY A 141 8.74 5.05 -3.46
C GLY A 141 7.40 5.79 -3.32
N GLY A 142 6.39 5.46 -4.13
CA GLY A 142 5.01 5.90 -3.94
C GLY A 142 4.30 5.15 -2.79
N LEU A 143 2.98 5.34 -2.71
CA LEU A 143 2.17 4.69 -1.68
C LEU A 143 2.10 3.19 -1.90
N ALA A 144 2.43 2.40 -0.87
CA ALA A 144 2.19 0.96 -0.88
C ALA A 144 0.71 0.61 -0.68
N GLY A 145 -0.06 1.48 -0.03
CA GLY A 145 -1.50 1.36 0.15
C GLY A 145 -2.17 2.73 0.18
N LEU A 146 -3.36 2.82 -0.39
CA LEU A 146 -4.25 3.98 -0.36
C LEU A 146 -5.62 3.49 0.11
N PHE A 147 -6.16 4.13 1.13
CA PHE A 147 -7.43 3.76 1.74
C PHE A 147 -8.35 4.98 1.77
N GLU A 148 -9.52 4.86 1.14
CA GLU A 148 -10.59 5.85 1.21
C GLU A 148 -11.66 5.34 2.19
N GLY A 149 -11.66 5.90 3.40
CA GLY A 149 -12.45 5.44 4.54
C GLY A 149 -11.58 5.12 5.76
N ASP A 150 -12.20 4.51 6.77
CA ASP A 150 -11.52 4.19 8.03
C ASP A 150 -10.73 2.88 7.95
N VAL A 151 -9.64 2.82 8.72
CA VAL A 151 -8.83 1.61 8.88
C VAL A 151 -8.87 1.18 10.34
N GLU A 152 -9.49 0.03 10.61
CA GLU A 152 -9.49 -0.59 11.93
C GLU A 152 -8.39 -1.66 12.03
N VAL A 153 -7.55 -1.56 13.05
CA VAL A 153 -6.49 -2.54 13.35
C VAL A 153 -6.66 -3.01 14.79
N THR A 154 -6.94 -4.31 14.96
CA THR A 154 -7.17 -4.91 16.29
C THR A 154 -5.88 -5.35 16.99
N GLY A 155 -4.75 -5.30 16.28
CA GLY A 155 -3.40 -5.46 16.82
C GLY A 155 -2.58 -4.18 16.72
N ASP A 156 -1.26 -4.32 16.64
CA ASP A 156 -0.37 -3.16 16.60
C ASP A 156 -0.20 -2.59 15.18
N ILE A 157 -0.13 -1.25 15.11
CA ILE A 157 0.44 -0.55 13.96
C ILE A 157 1.93 -0.28 14.27
N ARG A 158 2.82 -0.88 13.47
CA ARG A 158 4.27 -0.70 13.63
C ARG A 158 4.79 0.42 12.74
N LEU A 159 5.06 1.58 13.34
CA LEU A 159 5.73 2.71 12.68
C LEU A 159 7.23 2.67 13.01
N ALA A 160 8.08 2.57 11.98
CA ALA A 160 9.51 2.35 12.18
C ALA A 160 10.32 3.61 12.54
N ASN A 161 9.73 4.79 12.35
CA ASN A 161 10.40 6.05 12.68
C ASN A 161 10.03 6.53 14.11
N ALA A 162 10.39 7.76 14.47
CA ALA A 162 10.55 8.16 15.86
C ALA A 162 9.37 8.93 16.46
N ASP A 163 9.16 10.17 16.02
CA ASP A 163 8.21 11.12 16.63
C ASP A 163 6.82 11.07 15.99
N CYS A 164 5.82 11.53 16.72
CA CYS A 164 4.52 11.87 16.15
C CYS A 164 4.54 13.37 15.85
N ALA A 165 4.41 13.69 14.57
CA ALA A 165 4.40 15.06 14.09
C ALA A 165 3.05 15.43 13.49
N GLU A 166 2.79 16.72 13.41
CA GLU A 166 1.69 17.30 12.64
C GLU A 166 2.28 18.36 11.73
N ASP A 167 1.81 18.45 10.49
CA ASP A 167 2.23 19.53 9.60
C ASP A 167 1.58 20.84 10.08
N PHE A 168 2.36 21.89 10.27
CA PHE A 168 1.85 23.24 10.57
C PHE A 168 2.25 24.21 9.48
N ASP A 169 1.43 25.25 9.27
CA ASP A 169 1.83 26.41 8.47
C ASP A 169 2.99 27.13 9.17
N VAL A 170 4.08 27.35 8.44
CA VAL A 170 5.26 28.09 8.92
C VAL A 170 5.30 29.44 8.24
N SER A 171 5.39 30.49 9.04
CA SER A 171 5.50 31.88 8.59
C SER A 171 6.78 32.08 7.77
N GLY A 172 6.65 32.88 6.70
CA GLY A 172 7.73 33.13 5.75
C GLY A 172 7.78 32.11 4.60
N ALA A 173 8.45 32.49 3.51
CA ALA A 173 8.52 31.68 2.30
C ALA A 173 9.61 30.60 2.33
N VAL A 174 10.55 30.69 3.28
CA VAL A 174 11.71 29.80 3.35
C VAL A 174 11.44 28.67 4.33
N LYS A 175 11.77 27.44 3.92
CA LYS A 175 11.72 26.28 4.82
C LYS A 175 12.70 26.46 5.96
N VAL A 176 12.19 26.32 7.17
CA VAL A 176 12.99 26.34 8.39
C VAL A 176 13.65 24.98 8.57
N GLU A 177 14.89 24.96 9.03
CA GLU A 177 15.66 23.74 9.15
C GLU A 177 15.12 22.78 10.23
N PRO A 178 15.19 21.46 10.00
CA PRO A 178 14.90 20.49 11.04
C PRO A 178 15.71 20.72 12.32
N GLY A 179 15.06 20.53 13.47
CA GLY A 179 15.61 20.75 14.80
C GLY A 179 15.42 22.16 15.34
N THR A 180 14.95 23.10 14.53
CA THR A 180 14.56 24.44 14.99
C THR A 180 13.34 24.38 15.92
N VAL A 181 13.40 25.10 17.04
CA VAL A 181 12.29 25.28 17.98
C VAL A 181 11.32 26.33 17.45
N MET A 182 10.03 25.99 17.44
CA MET A 182 8.97 26.81 16.86
C MET A 182 8.00 27.28 17.94
N VAL A 183 7.46 28.47 17.78
CA VAL A 183 6.42 29.07 18.64
C VAL A 183 5.18 29.43 17.82
N LEU A 184 4.01 29.42 18.46
CA LEU A 184 2.76 29.91 17.90
C LEU A 184 2.87 31.42 17.64
N GLY A 185 2.71 31.79 16.38
CA GLY A 185 2.59 33.17 15.92
C GLY A 185 1.13 33.61 15.86
N ASN A 186 0.86 34.58 14.99
CA ASN A 186 -0.51 35.07 14.75
C ASN A 186 -1.29 34.07 13.88
N GLU A 187 -2.59 33.94 14.15
CA GLU A 187 -3.53 33.14 13.36
C GLU A 187 -3.17 31.64 13.22
N GLY A 188 -2.35 31.10 14.13
CA GLY A 188 -2.00 29.68 14.18
C GLY A 188 -0.79 29.26 13.36
N ALA A 189 -0.21 30.17 12.55
CA ALA A 189 1.06 29.91 11.87
C ALA A 189 2.23 29.93 12.85
N LEU A 190 3.24 29.10 12.60
CA LEU A 190 4.42 29.01 13.45
C LEU A 190 5.54 29.92 12.98
N SER A 191 6.32 30.43 13.92
CA SER A 191 7.56 31.17 13.67
C SER A 191 8.70 30.58 14.48
N GLU A 192 9.93 30.86 14.07
CA GLU A 192 11.12 30.52 14.86
C GLU A 192 11.03 31.17 16.25
N SER A 193 11.48 30.45 17.29
CA SER A 193 11.54 30.99 18.65
C SER A 193 12.65 32.04 18.78
N HIS A 194 12.40 33.19 19.41
CA HIS A 194 13.42 34.23 19.63
C HIS A 194 13.50 34.73 21.08
N GLN A 195 12.75 34.12 21.99
CA GLN A 195 12.63 34.57 23.37
C GLN A 195 12.75 33.36 24.31
N ALA A 196 13.58 33.51 25.35
CA ALA A 196 13.68 32.52 26.41
C ALA A 196 12.38 32.36 27.20
N TYR A 197 12.02 31.12 27.55
CA TYR A 197 10.80 30.79 28.31
C TYR A 197 9.49 31.27 27.64
N ASP A 198 9.40 31.17 26.31
CA ASP A 198 8.20 31.51 25.57
C ASP A 198 7.13 30.43 25.76
N LYS A 199 6.00 30.81 26.37
CA LYS A 199 4.87 29.91 26.61
C LYS A 199 4.09 29.52 25.35
N ARG A 200 4.40 30.14 24.22
CA ARG A 200 3.81 29.83 22.92
C ARG A 200 4.54 28.71 22.20
N VAL A 201 5.54 28.09 22.82
CA VAL A 201 6.31 27.01 22.20
C VAL A 201 5.39 25.88 21.73
N ALA A 202 5.50 25.55 20.45
CA ALA A 202 4.64 24.58 19.79
C ALA A 202 5.32 23.23 19.60
N GLY A 203 6.65 23.21 19.56
CA GLY A 203 7.44 22.01 19.32
C GLY A 203 8.71 22.29 18.54
N VAL A 204 9.22 21.27 17.85
CA VAL A 204 10.48 21.31 17.10
C VAL A 204 10.25 20.77 15.70
N ILE A 205 10.85 21.38 14.67
CA ILE A 205 10.75 20.85 13.30
C ILE A 205 11.38 19.44 13.25
N SER A 206 10.59 18.46 12.82
CA SER A 206 10.99 17.06 12.74
C SER A 206 11.90 16.77 11.55
N GLY A 207 12.62 15.64 11.60
CA GLY A 207 13.44 15.14 10.48
C GLY A 207 14.94 15.45 10.57
N ALA A 208 15.42 15.97 11.70
CA ALA A 208 16.84 16.27 11.88
C ALA A 208 17.66 15.05 12.35
N GLY A 209 18.95 15.06 12.05
CA GLY A 209 19.87 13.99 12.46
C GLY A 209 19.44 12.61 11.96
N GLY A 210 19.30 11.65 12.87
CA GLY A 210 18.90 10.27 12.56
C GLY A 210 17.42 9.96 12.77
N TYR A 211 16.59 10.96 13.09
CA TYR A 211 15.16 10.75 13.36
C TYR A 211 14.30 11.31 12.23
N LYS A 212 13.21 10.58 11.97
CA LYS A 212 12.14 10.94 11.03
C LYS A 212 10.80 10.77 11.76
N PRO A 213 9.74 11.48 11.34
CA PRO A 213 8.42 11.27 11.91
C PRO A 213 7.91 9.86 11.58
N GLY A 214 7.37 9.18 12.60
CA GLY A 214 6.67 7.89 12.48
C GLY A 214 5.29 8.06 11.87
N ILE A 215 4.59 9.12 12.28
CA ILE A 215 3.32 9.56 11.74
C ILE A 215 3.37 11.08 11.55
N VAL A 216 2.75 11.56 10.47
CA VAL A 216 2.53 12.99 10.22
C VAL A 216 1.04 13.22 10.05
N LEU A 217 0.45 13.95 10.99
CA LEU A 217 -0.94 14.35 10.97
C LEU A 217 -1.14 15.61 10.10
N ASP A 218 -2.36 15.80 9.65
CA ASP A 218 -2.78 16.90 8.76
C ASP A 218 -1.90 17.10 7.52
N LYS A 219 -1.43 15.98 6.93
CA LYS A 219 -0.64 16.03 5.71
C LYS A 219 -1.53 16.42 4.54
N GLN A 220 -1.35 17.64 4.03
CA GLN A 220 -2.12 18.16 2.90
C GLN A 220 -1.24 18.40 1.67
N GLN A 221 -1.81 18.21 0.47
CA GLN A 221 -1.17 18.66 -0.77
C GLN A 221 -1.47 20.14 -1.01
N THR A 222 -0.81 21.02 -0.28
CA THR A 222 -0.93 22.48 -0.48
C THR A 222 0.36 23.06 -1.04
N SER A 223 0.24 24.23 -1.67
CA SER A 223 1.40 25.04 -2.10
C SER A 223 2.03 25.85 -0.95
N GLY A 224 1.51 25.72 0.27
CA GLY A 224 1.96 26.46 1.44
C GLY A 224 3.26 25.91 2.04
N ASN A 225 3.95 26.73 2.83
CA ASN A 225 5.13 26.31 3.58
C ASN A 225 4.71 25.54 4.84
N ARG A 226 4.29 24.27 4.67
CA ARG A 226 3.94 23.38 5.78
C ARG A 226 5.08 22.45 6.13
N GLN A 227 5.36 22.32 7.43
CA GLN A 227 6.47 21.49 7.92
C GLN A 227 6.04 20.66 9.13
N PRO A 228 6.57 19.43 9.26
CA PRO A 228 6.21 18.54 10.36
C PRO A 228 6.83 19.04 11.65
N ILE A 229 6.01 19.28 12.65
CA ILE A 229 6.41 19.68 14.00
C ILE A 229 6.25 18.48 14.91
N ALA A 230 7.34 18.05 15.53
CA ALA A 230 7.32 16.98 16.51
C ALA A 230 6.56 17.45 17.76
N LEU A 231 5.46 16.77 18.09
CA LEU A 231 4.61 17.07 19.24
C LEU A 231 4.84 16.10 20.40
N MET A 232 5.33 14.90 20.10
CA MET A 232 5.72 13.89 21.08
C MET A 232 6.75 12.91 20.49
N GLY A 233 7.52 12.28 21.37
CA GLY A 233 8.52 11.28 20.98
C GLY A 233 9.93 11.86 20.87
N LYS A 234 10.80 11.19 20.10
CA LYS A 234 12.21 11.56 20.02
C LYS A 234 12.49 12.39 18.77
N VAL A 235 13.06 13.57 18.97
CA VAL A 235 13.49 14.46 17.88
C VAL A 235 14.88 15.02 18.19
N PHE A 236 15.61 15.42 17.16
CA PHE A 236 16.82 16.22 17.32
C PHE A 236 16.43 17.69 17.43
N CYS A 237 16.94 18.38 18.43
CA CYS A 237 16.64 19.78 18.72
C CYS A 237 17.94 20.59 18.74
N LYS A 238 17.90 21.77 18.11
CA LYS A 238 18.93 22.80 18.21
C LYS A 238 18.91 23.33 19.63
N VAL A 239 20.05 23.33 20.30
CA VAL A 239 20.19 23.75 21.69
C VAL A 239 21.39 24.67 21.86
N ASP A 240 21.30 25.58 22.82
CA ASP A 240 22.36 26.51 23.17
C ASP A 240 22.80 26.30 24.63
N ALA A 241 23.99 25.70 24.80
CA ALA A 241 24.56 25.45 26.11
C ALA A 241 25.33 26.66 26.69
N GLN A 242 25.38 27.81 26.01
CA GLN A 242 25.94 29.04 26.58
C GLN A 242 25.12 29.53 27.79
N TYR A 243 23.84 29.17 27.85
CA TYR A 243 22.94 29.45 28.99
C TYR A 243 23.04 28.40 30.11
N GLY A 244 23.92 27.42 29.97
CA GLY A 244 24.17 26.36 30.94
C GLY A 244 24.39 25.01 30.26
N ALA A 245 25.39 24.26 30.74
CA ALA A 245 25.65 22.91 30.26
C ALA A 245 24.39 22.03 30.40
N ILE A 246 24.07 21.31 29.33
CA ILE A 246 22.92 20.41 29.24
C ILE A 246 23.39 19.00 29.60
N GLU A 247 22.66 18.36 30.50
CA GLU A 247 22.83 16.97 30.92
C GLU A 247 21.61 16.13 30.55
N VAL A 248 21.76 14.81 30.55
CA VAL A 248 20.64 13.90 30.26
C VAL A 248 19.54 14.08 31.32
N GLY A 249 18.30 14.27 30.86
CA GLY A 249 17.13 14.43 31.73
C GLY A 249 16.81 15.88 32.11
N ASP A 250 17.71 16.84 31.79
CA ASP A 250 17.45 18.27 31.96
C ASP A 250 16.21 18.69 31.19
N LEU A 251 15.37 19.50 31.83
CA LEU A 251 14.26 20.17 31.16
C LEU A 251 14.81 21.26 30.22
N LEU A 252 14.24 21.33 29.03
CA LEU A 252 14.59 22.30 28.01
C LEU A 252 13.42 23.23 27.73
N THR A 253 13.72 24.51 27.51
CA THR A 253 12.77 25.57 27.14
C THR A 253 13.34 26.38 25.97
N THR A 254 12.57 27.29 25.36
CA THR A 254 13.11 28.18 24.32
C THR A 254 14.25 29.04 24.86
N SER A 255 15.16 29.48 23.99
CA SER A 255 16.26 30.39 24.33
C SER A 255 16.12 31.72 23.61
N ASP A 256 16.93 32.71 23.99
CA ASP A 256 17.07 33.96 23.23
C ASP A 256 17.88 33.76 21.94
N THR A 257 18.57 32.62 21.80
CA THR A 257 19.19 32.21 20.54
C THR A 257 18.09 31.74 19.58
N PRO A 258 17.94 32.37 18.40
CA PRO A 258 16.91 32.03 17.42
C PRO A 258 16.82 30.54 17.14
N GLY A 259 15.64 29.96 17.31
CA GLY A 259 15.37 28.57 16.99
C GLY A 259 16.02 27.52 17.89
N HIS A 260 16.68 27.93 18.97
CA HIS A 260 17.37 27.02 19.88
C HIS A 260 16.63 26.90 21.22
N ALA A 261 16.68 25.71 21.81
CA ALA A 261 16.31 25.49 23.19
C ALA A 261 17.52 25.69 24.14
N MET A 262 17.26 25.91 25.41
CA MET A 262 18.28 25.97 26.47
C MET A 262 17.82 25.21 27.71
N LYS A 263 18.75 24.93 28.63
CA LYS A 263 18.44 24.35 29.93
C LYS A 263 17.52 25.27 30.73
N THR A 264 16.48 24.68 31.30
CA THR A 264 15.63 25.35 32.29
C THR A 264 16.41 25.57 33.60
N THR A 265 16.48 26.83 34.03
CA THR A 265 17.11 27.26 35.29
C THR A 265 16.12 27.94 36.25
N ASP A 266 14.98 28.41 35.73
CA ASP A 266 13.88 29.03 36.50
C ASP A 266 12.61 28.17 36.40
N PRO A 267 12.28 27.37 37.44
CA PRO A 267 11.08 26.53 37.43
C PRO A 267 9.77 27.29 37.31
N MET A 268 9.69 28.55 37.78
CA MET A 268 8.46 29.35 37.73
C MET A 268 8.15 29.82 36.30
N LYS A 269 9.19 30.15 35.54
CA LYS A 269 9.05 30.49 34.11
C LYS A 269 8.88 29.26 33.22
N ALA A 270 9.41 28.12 33.64
CA ALA A 270 9.32 26.87 32.90
C ALA A 270 7.89 26.38 32.70
N PHE A 271 6.98 26.69 33.64
CA PHE A 271 5.60 26.25 33.55
C PHE A 271 4.90 26.79 32.29
N GLY A 272 4.56 25.88 31.37
CA GLY A 272 3.98 26.18 30.06
C GLY A 272 5.00 26.56 28.97
N ALA A 273 6.30 26.49 29.24
CA ALA A 273 7.38 26.80 28.28
C ALA A 273 8.38 25.64 28.09
N VAL A 274 8.14 24.49 28.73
CA VAL A 274 8.99 23.30 28.59
C VAL A 274 8.67 22.59 27.28
N ILE A 275 9.72 22.31 26.52
CA ILE A 275 9.66 21.57 25.25
C ILE A 275 9.76 20.06 25.52
N GLY A 276 10.59 19.68 26.50
CA GLY A 276 10.89 18.30 26.81
C GLY A 276 12.16 18.12 27.62
N LYS A 277 12.76 16.93 27.52
CA LYS A 277 13.98 16.52 28.23
C LYS A 277 15.12 16.17 27.30
N ALA A 278 16.34 16.57 27.63
CA ALA A 278 17.52 16.19 26.90
C ALA A 278 17.81 14.67 26.99
N LEU A 279 18.14 14.03 25.87
CA LEU A 279 18.56 12.62 25.82
C LEU A 279 20.08 12.45 25.65
N ARG A 280 20.79 13.55 25.38
CA ARG A 280 22.26 13.60 25.35
C ARG A 280 22.76 14.91 25.95
N PRO A 281 23.95 14.92 26.53
CA PRO A 281 24.53 16.14 27.08
C PRO A 281 25.12 17.05 26.00
N LEU A 282 25.22 18.34 26.30
CA LEU A 282 26.02 19.32 25.56
C LEU A 282 26.72 20.25 26.56
N LYS A 283 28.05 20.26 26.55
CA LYS A 283 28.83 20.97 27.58
C LYS A 283 28.84 22.49 27.39
N ASP A 284 28.94 22.95 26.15
CA ASP A 284 29.10 24.36 25.79
C ASP A 284 28.76 24.56 24.31
N ARG A 285 28.52 25.82 23.91
CA ARG A 285 28.15 26.28 22.56
C ARG A 285 26.78 25.78 22.08
N GLN A 286 26.44 26.19 20.86
CA GLN A 286 25.29 25.70 20.13
C GLN A 286 25.56 24.31 19.55
N GLY A 287 24.52 23.49 19.46
CA GLY A 287 24.60 22.17 18.87
C GLY A 287 23.22 21.58 18.61
N ILE A 288 23.19 20.36 18.08
CA ILE A 288 21.96 19.61 17.88
C ILE A 288 22.01 18.30 18.66
N ILE A 289 21.05 18.09 19.55
CA ILE A 289 21.00 16.90 20.42
C ILE A 289 19.63 16.22 20.33
N PRO A 290 19.55 14.89 20.51
CA PRO A 290 18.27 14.24 20.67
C PRO A 290 17.62 14.65 21.99
N ILE A 291 16.33 14.89 21.95
CA ILE A 291 15.47 15.20 23.10
C ILE A 291 14.23 14.31 23.04
N LEU A 292 13.61 14.11 24.20
CA LEU A 292 12.25 13.55 24.30
C LEU A 292 11.29 14.72 24.43
N ILE A 293 10.43 14.92 23.43
CA ILE A 293 9.37 15.92 23.50
C ILE A 293 8.24 15.41 24.38
N ALA A 294 7.81 16.29 25.27
CA ALA A 294 6.62 16.16 26.08
C ALA A 294 6.12 17.58 26.36
N LEU A 295 5.38 18.17 25.41
CA LEU A 295 4.73 19.46 25.60
C LEU A 295 3.63 19.29 26.66
N GLN A 296 3.69 20.07 27.73
CA GLN A 296 2.74 20.08 28.85
C GLN A 296 2.16 21.47 29.05
#